data_AF-A0A2S8VY98-F1
#
_entry.id   AF-A0A2S8VY98-F1
#
_cell.length_a   1.000
_cell.length_b   1.000
_cell.length_c   1.000
_cell.angle_alpha   90.00
_cell.angle_beta   90.00
_cell.angle_gamma   90.00
#
_symmetry.space_group_name_H-M   'P 1'
#
loop_
_entity.id
_entity.type
_entity.pdbx_description
1 polymer ?
#
loop_
_entity_poly.entity_id
_entity_poly.type
_entity_poly.pdbx_seq_one_letter_code
_entity_poly.pdbx_strand_id
1 'polypeptide(L)' 'MTDEPIKGPASYFPSIEKKYGRPISEWKAEVRAAYPAKHMELVTLLKDEHDMGHGHANAIVAHTLAEDGLK' A
#
# COMPACT_ATOMS: atom_id res chain seq x y z
N MET A 1 23.37 -0.21 13.42
CA MET A 1 22.42 -0.02 12.30
C MET A 1 21.07 0.21 12.96
N THR A 2 20.51 1.41 12.81
CA THR A 2 19.34 1.85 13.59
C THR A 2 18.06 1.32 12.95
N ASP A 3 17.57 0.19 13.46
CA ASP A 3 16.17 -0.22 13.31
C ASP A 3 15.31 0.78 14.09
N GLU A 4 14.98 1.92 13.47
CA GLU A 4 13.87 2.72 13.96
C GLU A 4 12.60 1.88 13.82
N PRO A 5 11.83 1.66 14.90
CA PRO A 5 10.58 0.93 14.80
C PRO A 5 9.69 1.70 13.82
N ILE A 6 9.47 1.12 12.65
CA ILE A 6 8.56 1.69 11.66
C ILE A 6 7.18 1.69 12.32
N LYS A 7 6.70 2.87 12.72
CA LYS A 7 5.39 3.02 13.36
C LYS A 7 4.33 3.25 12.29
N GLY A 8 3.14 2.67 12.48
CA GLY A 8 2.00 2.87 11.60
C GLY A 8 1.96 1.93 10.38
N PRO A 9 1.17 2.26 9.34
CA PRO A 9 0.95 1.38 8.17
C PRO A 9 2.23 0.94 7.46
N ALA A 10 3.29 1.76 7.51
CA ALA A 10 4.59 1.43 6.95
C ALA A 10 5.26 0.22 7.64
N SER A 11 4.86 -0.14 8.86
CA SER A 11 5.35 -1.36 9.54
C SER A 11 5.07 -2.64 8.76
N TYR A 12 4.02 -2.65 7.93
CA TYR A 12 3.67 -3.79 7.10
C TYR A 12 4.54 -3.88 5.84
N PHE A 13 5.24 -2.82 5.44
CA PHE A 13 5.92 -2.76 4.15
C PHE A 13 6.97 -3.86 3.93
N PRO A 14 7.87 -4.16 4.88
CA PRO A 14 8.80 -5.28 4.71
C PRO A 14 8.10 -6.62 4.51
N SER A 15 6.95 -6.83 5.19
CA SER A 15 6.17 -8.07 5.05
C SER A 15 5.41 -8.14 3.71
N ILE A 16 4.95 -7.00 3.19
CA ILE A 16 4.28 -6.89 1.89
C ILE A 16 5.28 -7.19 0.77
N GLU A 17 6.46 -6.55 0.79
CA GLU A 17 7.50 -6.81 -0.22
C GLU A 17 7.94 -8.26 -0.19
N LYS A 18 8.14 -8.83 1.02
CA LYS A 18 8.48 -10.25 1.18
C LYS A 18 7.40 -11.19 0.67
N LYS A 19 6.11 -10.84 0.84
CA LYS A 19 4.99 -11.71 0.46
C LYS A 19 4.67 -11.63 -1.03
N TYR A 20 4.71 -10.44 -1.62
CA TYR A 20 4.27 -10.21 -3.01
C TYR A 20 5.43 -10.00 -3.99
N GLY A 21 6.67 -9.94 -3.51
CA GLY A 21 7.88 -9.94 -4.35
C GLY A 21 8.13 -8.64 -5.12
N ARG A 22 7.45 -7.54 -4.77
CA ARG A 22 7.55 -6.25 -5.45
C ARG A 22 7.77 -5.12 -4.44
N PRO A 23 8.59 -4.11 -4.76
CA PRO A 23 8.89 -3.00 -3.87
C PRO A 23 7.65 -2.12 -3.63
N ILE A 24 7.56 -1.48 -2.47
CA ILE A 24 6.45 -0.58 -2.12
C ILE A 24 6.23 0.54 -3.12
N SER A 25 7.29 1.05 -3.74
CA SER A 25 7.18 2.09 -4.76
C SER A 25 6.31 1.67 -5.95
N GLU A 26 6.36 0.40 -6.35
CA GLU A 26 5.52 -0.12 -7.44
C GLU A 26 4.05 -0.19 -7.03
N TRP A 27 3.77 -0.66 -5.82
CA TRP A 27 2.40 -0.70 -5.31
C TRP A 27 1.78 0.70 -5.19
N LYS A 28 2.58 1.67 -4.72
CA LYS A 28 2.16 3.08 -4.69
C LYS A 28 1.89 3.62 -6.10
N ALA A 29 2.68 3.23 -7.09
CA ALA A 29 2.50 3.65 -8.47
C ALA A 29 1.18 3.11 -9.05
N GLU A 30 0.80 1.87 -8.74
CA GLU A 30 -0.49 1.31 -9.15
C GLU A 30 -1.67 2.04 -8.51
N VAL A 31 -1.58 2.34 -7.21
CA VAL A 31 -2.59 3.14 -6.52
C VAL A 31 -2.75 4.51 -7.19
N ARG A 32 -1.64 5.19 -7.50
CA ARG A 32 -1.63 6.49 -8.18
C ARG A 32 -2.18 6.42 -9.61
N ALA A 33 -1.91 5.32 -10.33
CA ALA A 33 -2.44 5.10 -11.67
C ALA A 33 -3.96 4.96 -11.69
N ALA A 34 -4.57 4.53 -10.59
CA ALA A 34 -6.01 4.38 -10.43
C ALA A 34 -6.72 5.63 -9.89
N TYR A 35 -6.01 6.75 -9.66
CA TYR A 35 -6.65 8.00 -9.28
C TYR A 35 -7.62 8.51 -10.37
N PRO A 36 -8.74 9.15 -9.99
CA PRO A 36 -9.14 9.58 -8.64
C PRO A 36 -10.06 8.58 -7.91
N ALA A 37 -9.88 7.26 -8.10
CA ALA A 37 -10.69 6.25 -7.43
C ALA A 37 -10.69 6.41 -5.89
N LYS A 38 -11.81 6.04 -5.26
CA LYS A 38 -12.00 6.13 -3.82
C LYS A 38 -11.14 5.11 -3.09
N HIS A 39 -10.83 5.37 -1.83
CA HIS A 39 -10.04 4.48 -0.96
C HIS A 39 -10.44 3.00 -1.07
N MET A 40 -11.73 2.67 -0.95
CA MET A 40 -12.20 1.28 -1.02
C MET A 40 -12.10 0.66 -2.42
N GLU A 41 -12.15 1.46 -3.47
CA GLU A 41 -11.96 1.00 -4.86
C GLU A 41 -10.48 0.66 -5.08
N LEU A 42 -9.56 1.51 -4.60
CA LEU A 42 -8.12 1.26 -4.62
C LEU A 42 -7.73 0.01 -3.82
N VAL A 43 -8.34 -0.19 -2.64
CA VAL A 43 -8.14 -1.41 -1.85
C VAL A 43 -8.64 -2.65 -2.60
N THR A 44 -9.77 -2.53 -3.29
CA THR A 44 -10.35 -3.64 -4.07
C THR A 44 -9.49 -3.96 -5.29
N LEU A 45 -8.96 -2.95 -5.99
CA LEU A 45 -8.02 -3.13 -7.10
C LEU A 45 -6.82 -4.02 -6.70
N LEU A 46 -6.13 -3.66 -5.61
CA LEU A 46 -4.98 -4.44 -5.14
C LEU A 46 -5.35 -5.87 -4.71
N LYS A 47 -6.55 -6.04 -4.14
CA LYS A 47 -7.06 -7.36 -3.76
C LYS A 47 -7.33 -8.22 -4.99
N ASP A 48 -8.00 -7.67 -5.99
CA ASP A 48 -8.52 -8.44 -7.11
C ASP A 48 -7.43 -8.72 -8.15
N GLU A 49 -6.50 -7.79 -8.36
CA GLU A 49 -5.41 -7.95 -9.33
C GLU A 49 -4.21 -8.76 -8.78
N HIS A 50 -3.94 -8.67 -7.48
CA HIS A 50 -2.70 -9.21 -6.89
C HIS A 50 -2.94 -10.18 -5.73
N ASP A 51 -4.18 -10.63 -5.52
CA ASP A 51 -4.61 -11.47 -4.40
C ASP A 51 -4.13 -10.91 -3.04
N MET A 52 -4.11 -9.59 -2.94
CA MET A 52 -3.58 -8.91 -1.77
C MET A 52 -4.56 -9.04 -0.59
N GLY A 53 -4.05 -9.33 0.61
CA GLY A 53 -4.90 -9.38 1.80
C GLY A 53 -5.39 -7.98 2.19
N HIS A 54 -6.58 -7.88 2.79
CA HIS A 54 -7.20 -6.59 3.12
C HIS A 54 -6.29 -5.64 3.92
N GLY A 55 -5.60 -6.16 4.96
CA GLY A 55 -4.69 -5.35 5.77
C GLY A 55 -3.50 -4.78 4.98
N HIS A 56 -2.95 -5.56 4.05
CA HIS A 56 -1.84 -5.15 3.20
C HIS A 56 -2.29 -4.09 2.17
N ALA A 57 -3.39 -4.35 1.48
CA ALA A 57 -3.96 -3.41 0.52
C ALA A 57 -4.32 -2.08 1.20
N ASN A 58 -4.97 -2.14 2.36
CA ASN A 58 -5.32 -0.95 3.12
C ASN A 58 -4.09 -0.18 3.59
N ALA A 59 -3.01 -0.85 4.02
CA ALA A 59 -1.78 -0.18 4.45
C ALA A 59 -1.13 0.60 3.31
N ILE A 60 -1.08 0.02 2.11
CA ILE A 60 -0.52 0.69 0.92
C ILE A 60 -1.39 1.89 0.53
N VAL A 61 -2.71 1.69 0.37
CA VAL A 61 -3.63 2.76 -0.07
C VAL A 61 -3.64 3.91 0.94
N ALA A 62 -3.82 3.62 2.23
CA ALA A 62 -3.88 4.64 3.28
C ALA A 62 -2.57 5.44 3.35
N HIS A 63 -1.42 4.79 3.19
CA HIS A 63 -0.13 5.46 3.18
C HIS A 63 0.05 6.31 1.91
N THR A 64 -0.34 5.80 0.74
CA THR A 64 -0.19 6.53 -0.54
C THR A 64 -1.07 7.78 -0.56
N LEU A 65 -2.34 7.67 -0.14
CA LEU A 65 -3.25 8.82 -0.06
C LEU A 65 -2.77 9.86 0.96
N ALA A 66 -2.24 9.42 2.11
CA ALA A 66 -1.69 10.34 3.10
C ALA A 66 -0.43 11.06 2.59
N GLU A 67 0.44 10.36 1.86
CA GLU A 67 1.65 10.92 1.22
C GLU A 67 1.28 11.94 0.13
N ASP A 68 0.24 11.68 -0.65
CA ASP A 68 -0.21 12.54 -1.75
C ASP A 68 -1.20 13.64 -1.29
N GLY A 69 -1.56 13.69 0.01
CA GLY A 69 -2.47 14.70 0.56
C GLY A 69 -3.95 14.51 0.18
N LEU A 70 -4.35 13.29 -0.17
CA LEU A 70 -5.68 12.91 -0.66
C LEU A 70 -6.54 12.15 0.37
N LYS A 71 -6.12 12.16 1.63
CA LYS A 71 -6.81 11.48 2.73
C LYS A 71 -7.98 12.28 3.29
#